data_AF-A0A7K5V4N2-F1
#
_entry.id   AF-A0A7K5V4N2-F1
#
_cell.length_a   1.000
_cell.length_b   1.000
_cell.length_c   1.000
_cell.angle_alpha   90.00
_cell.angle_beta   90.00
_cell.angle_gamma   90.00
#
_symmetry.space_group_name_H-M   'P 1'
#
loop_
_entity.id
_entity.type
_entity.pdbx_description
1 polymer ?
#
loop_
_entity_poly.entity_id
_entity_poly.type
_entity_poly.pdbx_seq_one_letter_code
_entity_poly.pdbx_strand_id
1 'polypeptide(L)' 'YNTGAFRFELTFSRNHPLEPPRATLRTPIYHPSVDAEGRVCQPLTAHVHWEHTTRAIQGGHRAGAGGTAP' A
#
# COMPACT_ATOMS: atom_id res chain seq x y z
N TYR A 1 5.72 -0.93 14.12
CA TYR A 1 5.30 -1.79 13.00
C TYR A 1 6.48 -2.44 12.24
N ASN A 2 7.70 -2.47 12.80
CA ASN A 2 8.93 -2.85 12.08
C ASN A 2 9.21 -4.36 11.98
N THR A 3 8.41 -5.21 12.63
CA THR A 3 8.56 -6.67 12.62
C THR A 3 7.35 -7.41 12.04
N GLY A 4 6.34 -6.68 11.56
CA GLY A 4 5.08 -7.23 11.06
C GLY A 4 4.94 -7.12 9.55
N ALA A 5 4.05 -7.95 8.98
CA ALA A 5 3.60 -7.84 7.59
C ALA A 5 2.18 -7.30 7.55
N PHE A 6 1.92 -6.37 6.63
CA PHE A 6 0.63 -5.72 6.45
C PHE A 6 0.07 -6.03 5.07
N ARG A 7 -1.17 -6.50 5.00
CA ARG A 7 -1.83 -6.84 3.75
C ARG A 7 -2.69 -5.68 3.29
N PHE A 8 -2.33 -5.09 2.15
CA PHE A 8 -3.14 -4.08 1.47
C PHE A 8 -3.94 -4.70 0.34
N GLU A 9 -5.13 -4.18 0.12
CA GLU A 9 -5.97 -4.45 -1.04
C GLU A 9 -6.15 -3.14 -1.80
N LEU A 10 -5.87 -3.17 -3.11
CA LEU A 10 -6.08 -2.05 -4.02
C LEU A 10 -7.26 -2.39 -4.92
N THR A 11 -8.32 -1.59 -4.84
CA THR A 11 -9.47 -1.68 -5.73
C THR A 11 -9.40 -0.56 -6.76
N PHE A 12 -9.37 -0.93 -8.04
CA PHE A 12 -9.33 0.01 -9.16
C PHE A 12 -10.75 0.25 -9.69
N SER A 13 -11.12 1.52 -9.88
CA SER A 13 -12.41 1.88 -10.50
C SER A 13 -12.35 1.71 -12.02
N ARG A 14 -13.50 1.80 -12.70
CA ARG A 14 -13.56 1.81 -14.17
C ARG A 14 -12.85 3.01 -14.80
N ASN A 15 -12.65 4.09 -14.03
CA ASN A 15 -12.02 5.32 -14.51
C ASN A 15 -10.51 5.32 -14.30
N HIS A 16 -9.93 4.27 -13.69
CA HIS A 16 -8.48 4.19 -13.55
C HIS A 16 -7.80 4.14 -14.94
N PRO A 17 -6.71 4.90 -15.20
CA PRO A 17 -5.87 5.65 -14.26
C PRO A 17 -6.28 7.10 -13.99
N LEU A 18 -7.41 7.58 -14.51
CA LEU A 18 -7.88 8.96 -14.26
C LEU A 18 -8.26 9.20 -12.79
N GLU A 19 -8.70 8.16 -12.08
CA GLU A 19 -8.95 8.20 -10.65
C GLU A 19 -7.96 7.32 -9.87
N PRO A 20 -7.61 7.71 -8.62
CA PRO A 20 -6.77 6.88 -7.76
C PRO A 20 -7.45 5.55 -7.43
N PRO A 21 -6.67 4.48 -7.17
CA PRO A 21 -7.22 3.28 -6.57
C PRO A 21 -7.65 3.54 -5.13
N ARG A 22 -8.63 2.76 -4.67
CA ARG A 22 -8.99 2.72 -3.24
C ARG A 22 -8.10 1.73 -2.52
N ALA A 23 -7.31 2.21 -1.55
CA ALA A 23 -6.49 1.36 -0.69
C ALA A 23 -7.22 0.99 0.60
N THR A 24 -7.27 -0.31 0.90
CA THR A 24 -7.80 -0.84 2.16
C THR A 24 -6.74 -1.71 2.83
N LEU A 25 -6.40 -1.39 4.07
CA LEU A 25 -5.56 -2.23 4.91
C LEU A 25 -6.42 -3.34 5.53
N ARG A 26 -6.12 -4.59 5.22
CA ARG A 26 -6.85 -5.76 5.74
C ARG A 26 -6.29 -6.29 7.05
N THR A 27 -5.06 -5.92 7.41
CA THR A 27 -4.47 -6.27 8.71
C THR A 27 -4.97 -5.27 9.75
N PRO A 28 -5.71 -5.69 10.79
CA PRO A 28 -6.18 -4.77 11.83
C PRO A 28 -5.00 -4.12 12.54
N ILE A 29 -4.93 -2.78 12.51
CA ILE A 29 -3.95 -1.99 13.26
C ILE A 29 -4.62 -0.73 13.78
N TYR A 30 -4.10 -0.22 14.89
CA TYR A 30 -4.37 1.15 15.29
C TYR A 30 -3.36 2.07 14.60
N HIS A 31 -3.79 2.97 13.71
CA HIS A 31 -2.92 3.95 13.07
C HIS A 31 -3.70 5.24 12.75
N PRO A 32 -3.16 6.46 12.98
CA PRO A 32 -3.92 7.72 12.83
C PRO A 32 -4.53 7.95 11.44
N SER A 33 -3.91 7.41 10.40
CA SER A 33 -4.38 7.54 9.01
C SER A 33 -5.17 6.33 8.49
N VAL A 34 -5.54 5.39 9.36
CA VAL A 34 -6.33 4.21 9.03
C VAL A 34 -7.57 4.17 9.91
N ASP A 35 -8.74 4.13 9.29
CA ASP A 35 -10.01 4.02 10.03
C ASP A 35 -10.27 2.57 10.52
N ALA A 36 -11.35 2.39 11.29
CA ALA A 36 -11.72 1.08 11.85
C ALA A 36 -12.06 0.04 10.77
N GLU A 37 -12.44 0.47 9.57
CA GLU A 37 -12.71 -0.40 8.42
C GLU A 37 -11.46 -0.62 7.55
N GLY A 38 -10.30 -0.08 7.95
CA GLY A 38 -9.04 -0.21 7.24
C GLY A 38 -8.88 0.74 6.05
N ARG A 39 -9.76 1.74 5.86
CA ARG A 39 -9.58 2.73 4.80
C ARG A 39 -8.39 3.62 5.12
N VAL A 40 -7.60 3.90 4.10
CA VAL A 40 -6.36 4.66 4.22
C VAL A 40 -6.55 6.06 3.67
N CYS A 41 -6.32 7.07 4.50
CA CYS A 41 -6.36 8.49 4.11
C CYS A 41 -4.93 9.00 3.93
N GLN A 42 -4.35 8.75 2.75
CA GLN A 42 -3.01 9.22 2.38
C GLN A 42 -3.09 10.07 1.10
N PRO A 43 -2.22 11.09 0.93
CA PRO A 43 -2.19 11.92 -0.27
C PRO A 43 -2.07 11.11 -1.57
N LEU A 44 -1.30 10.01 -1.54
CA LEU A 44 -1.09 9.15 -2.71
C LEU A 44 -2.37 8.54 -3.31
N THR A 45 -3.42 8.40 -2.51
CA THR A 45 -4.73 7.86 -2.94
C THR A 45 -5.83 8.92 -2.94
N ALA A 46 -5.49 10.19 -2.69
CA ALA A 46 -6.44 11.29 -2.66
C ALA A 46 -6.57 11.90 -4.07
N HIS A 47 -7.81 12.15 -4.51
CA HIS A 47 -8.08 12.69 -5.85
C HIS A 47 -7.32 13.99 -6.16
N VAL A 48 -7.21 14.90 -5.19
CA VAL A 48 -6.55 16.20 -5.35
C VAL A 48 -5.02 16.10 -5.54
N HIS A 49 -4.43 14.95 -5.21
CA HIS A 49 -2.99 14.72 -5.28
C HIS A 49 -2.63 13.52 -6.17
N TRP A 50 -3.60 12.98 -6.91
CA TRP A 50 -3.41 11.81 -7.75
C TRP A 50 -2.79 12.19 -9.09
N GLU A 51 -1.62 11.62 -9.38
CA GLU A 51 -1.00 11.68 -10.70
C GLU A 51 -1.29 10.39 -11.48
N HIS A 52 -1.81 10.47 -12.70
CA HIS A 52 -2.17 9.30 -13.51
C HIS A 52 -0.99 8.39 -13.86
N THR A 53 0.23 8.90 -13.72
CA THR A 53 1.48 8.16 -13.91
C THR A 53 1.96 7.45 -12.64
N THR A 54 1.25 7.59 -11.53
CA THR A 54 1.59 6.94 -10.25
C THR A 54 1.49 5.41 -10.38
N ARG A 55 2.50 4.70 -9.87
CA ARG A 55 2.60 3.24 -9.96
C ARG A 55 2.66 2.60 -8.58
N ALA A 56 1.88 1.55 -8.38
CA ALA A 56 2.04 0.66 -7.23
C ALA A 56 3.19 -0.32 -7.53
N ILE A 57 4.28 -0.20 -6.78
CA ILE A 57 5.43 -1.11 -6.87
C ILE A 57 5.66 -1.76 -5.51
N GLN A 58 5.86 -3.08 -5.49
CA GLN A 58 6.32 -3.75 -4.28
C GLN A 58 7.84 -3.61 -4.21
N GLY A 59 8.33 -2.83 -3.26
CA GLY A 59 9.76 -2.72 -2.99
C GLY A 59 10.31 -4.05 -2.51
N GLY A 60 11.04 -4.76 -3.36
CA GLY A 60 11.72 -5.99 -2.98
C GLY A 60 12.96 -5.67 -2.14
N HIS A 61 12.86 -5.77 -0.81
CA HIS A 61 14.05 -6.01 -0.01
C HIS A 61 14.46 -7.46 -0.27
N ARG A 62 15.45 -7.69 -1.14
CA ARG A 62 16.18 -8.97 -1.12
C ARG A 62 16.72 -9.11 0.29
N ALA A 63 16.15 -10.03 1.07
CA ALA A 63 16.85 -10.56 2.23
C ALA A 63 18.16 -11.13 1.67
N GLY A 64 19.29 -10.54 2.08
CA GLY A 64 20.60 -11.07 1.72
C GLY A 64 20.66 -12.51 2.21
N ALA A 65 20.61 -13.47 1.28
CA ALA A 65 20.98 -14.84 1.56
C ALA A 65 22.51 -14.85 1.77
N GLY A 66 22.93 -14.54 3.00
CA GLY A 66 24.23 -14.94 3.50
C GLY A 66 24.24 -16.46 3.65
N GLY A 67 24.50 -17.16 2.55
CA GLY A 67 24.79 -18.58 2.54
C GLY A 67 26.28 -18.78 2.31
N THR A 68 27.06 -18.81 3.39
CA THR A 68 28.39 -19.43 3.39
C THR A 68 28.25 -20.94 3.59
N ALA A 69 28.78 -21.68 2.60
CA ALA A 69 29.35 -23.04 2.66
C ALA A 69 28.38 -24.22 2.89
N PRO A 70 28.78 -25.48 2.58
CA PRO A 70 30.14 -25.96 2.26
C PRO A 70 30.57 -25.80 0.79
#